data_AF-A0A3E0JDJ3-F1
#
_entry.id   AF-A0A3E0JDJ3-F1
#
_cell.length_a   1.000
_cell.length_b   1.000
_cell.length_c   1.000
_cell.angle_alpha   90.00
_cell.angle_beta   90.00
_cell.angle_gamma   90.00
#
_symmetry.space_group_name_H-M   'P 1'
#
loop_
_entity.id
_entity.type
_entity.pdbx_description
1 polymer ?
#
loop_
_entity_poly.entity_id
_entity_poly.type
_entity_poly.pdbx_seq_one_letter_code
_entity_poly.pdbx_strand_id
1 'polypeptide(L)'
;MNVHSQKRSRLMMNLDGRTPNGQEMLEWGSAYSLGEKGRKDIKGYPLEYYLFKREEVRRRTLHEFSQRTDGWLYEDRMWDHHSSNNYFIWFHVFEDEINHRGQMRMIRKMLSKE
;
A
#
# COMPACT_ATOMS: atom_id res chain seq x y z
N MET A 1 16.64 6.54 -2.02
CA MET A 1 15.41 5.76 -1.74
C MET A 1 14.39 5.94 -2.86
N ASN A 2 14.70 5.58 -4.13
CA ASN A 2 13.90 6.11 -5.26
C ASN A 2 13.35 5.09 -6.27
N VAL A 3 13.66 3.79 -6.13
CA VAL A 3 13.17 2.77 -7.08
C VAL A 3 12.23 1.76 -6.42
N HIS A 4 12.50 1.35 -5.18
CA HIS A 4 11.58 0.47 -4.43
C HIS A 4 10.26 1.16 -4.03
N SER A 5 10.28 2.48 -3.79
CA SER A 5 9.10 3.20 -3.31
C SER A 5 8.00 3.39 -4.37
N GLN A 6 8.36 3.50 -5.65
CA GLN A 6 7.39 3.60 -6.75
C GLN A 6 6.74 2.24 -7.11
N LYS A 7 7.37 1.13 -6.69
CA LYS A 7 6.93 -0.24 -7.03
C LYS A 7 5.95 -0.84 -6.00
N ARG A 8 5.91 -0.30 -4.78
CA ARG A 8 5.11 -0.75 -3.62
C ARG A 8 3.60 -0.61 -3.77
N SER A 9 3.20 0.22 -4.71
CA SER A 9 1.96 0.96 -4.58
C SER A 9 0.97 0.50 -5.67
N ARG A 10 1.45 -0.05 -6.79
CA ARG A 10 0.63 -0.54 -7.91
C ARG A 10 -0.36 -1.67 -7.57
N LEU A 11 -0.13 -2.43 -6.49
CA LEU A 11 -0.92 -3.61 -6.12
C LEU A 11 -1.88 -3.40 -4.93
N MET A 12 -1.78 -2.27 -4.23
CA MET A 12 -2.44 -2.11 -2.93
C MET A 12 -3.97 -1.96 -3.03
N MET A 13 -4.54 -1.81 -4.23
CA MET A 13 -5.96 -1.47 -4.38
C MET A 13 -6.79 -2.38 -5.28
N ASN A 14 -6.16 -3.19 -6.14
CA ASN A 14 -6.89 -3.96 -7.14
C ASN A 14 -6.46 -5.42 -7.10
N LEU A 15 -7.27 -6.23 -6.43
CA LEU A 15 -7.10 -7.70 -6.37
C LEU A 15 -7.22 -8.34 -7.76
N ASP A 16 -7.86 -7.65 -8.70
CA ASP A 16 -8.14 -8.13 -10.07
C ASP A 16 -6.97 -7.89 -11.03
N GLY A 17 -5.84 -7.34 -10.56
CA GLY A 17 -4.64 -7.19 -11.38
C GLY A 17 -4.72 -6.09 -12.45
N ARG A 18 -5.79 -5.29 -12.46
CA ARG A 18 -5.98 -4.16 -13.37
C ARG A 18 -5.18 -2.92 -12.95
N THR A 19 -4.81 -2.11 -13.94
CA THR A 19 -4.29 -0.76 -13.69
C THR A 19 -5.37 0.12 -13.05
N PRO A 20 -5.01 1.03 -12.11
CA PRO A 20 -5.96 1.98 -11.56
C PRO A 20 -6.59 2.87 -12.64
N ASN A 21 -7.88 3.18 -12.48
CA ASN A 21 -8.57 4.09 -13.40
C ASN A 21 -8.23 5.56 -13.08
N GLY A 22 -8.74 6.50 -13.89
CA GLY A 22 -8.43 7.93 -13.74
C GLY A 22 -8.79 8.49 -12.35
N GLN A 23 -9.91 8.06 -11.76
CA GLN A 23 -10.34 8.51 -10.44
C GLN A 23 -9.43 7.95 -9.34
N GLU A 24 -9.09 6.66 -9.42
CA GLU A 24 -8.14 6.04 -8.49
C GLU A 24 -6.74 6.64 -8.62
N MET A 25 -6.33 7.07 -9.82
CA MET A 25 -5.05 7.75 -10.02
C MET A 25 -5.05 9.18 -9.48
N LEU A 26 -6.19 9.88 -9.50
CA LEU A 26 -6.31 11.19 -8.86
C LEU A 26 -6.20 11.07 -7.35
N GLU A 27 -6.84 10.07 -6.77
CA GLU A 27 -6.85 9.87 -5.31
C GLU A 27 -5.52 9.28 -4.79
N TRP A 28 -5.01 8.26 -5.46
CA TRP A 28 -3.87 7.46 -4.96
C TRP A 28 -2.57 7.72 -5.70
N GLY A 29 -2.59 8.53 -6.76
CA GLY A 29 -1.41 8.82 -7.58
C GLY A 29 -0.24 9.39 -6.79
N SER A 30 -0.49 10.28 -5.83
CA SER A 30 0.57 10.84 -4.97
C SER A 30 1.15 9.80 -4.01
N ALA A 31 0.31 8.88 -3.52
CA ALA A 31 0.74 7.73 -2.73
C ALA A 31 1.44 6.68 -3.58
N TYR A 32 1.16 6.61 -4.89
CA TYR A 32 1.92 5.77 -5.81
C TYR A 32 3.32 6.31 -6.08
N SER A 33 3.44 7.65 -6.15
CA SER A 33 4.67 8.36 -6.50
C SER A 33 5.39 8.96 -5.29
N LEU A 34 5.45 8.24 -4.16
CA LEU A 34 6.01 8.58 -2.81
C LEU A 34 7.28 9.47 -2.71
N GLY A 35 7.96 9.79 -3.81
CA GLY A 35 8.97 10.84 -3.94
C GLY A 35 8.40 12.25 -3.73
N GLU A 36 8.82 13.22 -4.56
CA GLU A 36 8.48 14.64 -4.36
C GLU A 36 6.98 14.91 -4.33
N LYS A 37 6.22 14.24 -5.20
CA LYS A 37 4.76 14.36 -5.26
C LYS A 37 4.10 13.92 -3.96
N GLY A 38 4.51 12.75 -3.42
CA GLY A 38 4.04 12.28 -2.13
C GLY A 38 4.38 13.25 -1.00
N ARG A 39 5.61 13.78 -0.95
CA ARG A 39 6.03 14.74 0.08
C ARG A 39 5.29 16.08 0.02
N LYS A 40 4.92 16.51 -1.19
CA LYS A 40 4.16 17.74 -1.41
C LYS A 40 2.69 17.55 -1.04
N ASP A 41 2.09 16.47 -1.49
CA ASP A 41 0.64 16.29 -1.47
C ASP A 41 0.16 15.55 -0.21
N ILE A 42 1.01 14.77 0.46
CA ILE A 42 0.70 13.95 1.64
C ILE A 42 1.40 14.55 2.86
N LYS A 43 1.02 15.78 3.21
CA LYS A 43 1.56 16.51 4.38
C LYS A 43 0.52 17.51 4.88
N GLY A 44 0.51 17.75 6.19
CA GLY A 44 -0.30 18.81 6.81
C GLY A 44 -1.75 18.44 7.12
N TYR A 45 -2.18 17.22 6.79
CA TYR A 45 -3.49 16.71 7.22
C TYR A 45 -3.50 16.35 8.71
N PRO A 46 -4.68 16.43 9.37
CA PRO A 46 -4.86 15.95 10.72
C PRO A 46 -4.67 14.42 10.82
N LEU A 47 -4.39 13.90 12.02
CA LEU A 47 -4.12 12.46 12.23
C LEU A 47 -5.30 11.59 11.76
N GLU A 48 -6.51 12.08 12.00
CA GLU A 48 -7.79 11.44 11.68
C GLU A 48 -7.91 11.16 10.18
N TYR A 49 -7.36 12.03 9.33
CA TYR A 49 -7.33 11.83 7.88
C TYR A 49 -6.58 10.53 7.51
N TYR A 50 -5.39 10.34 8.08
CA TYR A 50 -4.57 9.15 7.79
C TYR A 50 -5.18 7.88 8.40
N LEU A 51 -5.75 7.97 9.60
CA LEU A 51 -6.44 6.86 10.24
C LEU A 51 -7.65 6.43 9.42
N PHE A 52 -8.49 7.39 9.02
CA PHE A 52 -9.66 7.13 8.19
C PHE A 52 -9.27 6.47 6.87
N LYS A 53 -8.28 7.02 6.16
CA LYS A 53 -7.80 6.44 4.88
C LYS A 53 -7.30 5.01 5.04
N ARG A 54 -6.58 4.70 6.14
CA ARG A 54 -6.14 3.34 6.45
C ARG A 54 -7.33 2.39 6.68
N GLU A 55 -8.30 2.80 7.49
CA GLU A 55 -9.49 1.98 7.75
C GLU A 55 -10.34 1.75 6.50
N GLU A 56 -10.45 2.77 5.64
CA GLU A 56 -11.15 2.67 4.35
C GLU A 56 -10.54 1.58 3.46
N VAL A 57 -9.22 1.62 3.27
CA VAL A 57 -8.48 0.61 2.48
C VAL A 57 -8.62 -0.76 3.12
N ARG A 58 -8.45 -0.88 4.45
CA ARG A 58 -8.57 -2.16 5.17
C ARG A 58 -9.97 -2.77 4.99
N ARG A 59 -11.03 -1.97 5.12
CA ARG A 59 -12.42 -2.44 4.95
C ARG A 59 -12.64 -2.96 3.53
N ARG A 60 -12.15 -2.25 2.50
CA ARG A 60 -12.24 -2.70 1.11
C ARG A 60 -11.47 -4.01 0.91
N THR A 61 -10.23 -4.10 1.38
CA THR A 61 -9.42 -5.32 1.26
C THR A 61 -10.10 -6.54 1.90
N LEU A 62 -10.67 -6.38 3.10
CA LEU A 62 -11.38 -7.48 3.78
C LEU A 62 -12.65 -7.90 3.03
N HIS A 63 -13.42 -6.94 2.53
CA HIS A 63 -14.58 -7.22 1.69
C HIS A 63 -14.18 -8.01 0.45
N GLU A 64 -13.13 -7.58 -0.24
CA GLU A 64 -12.64 -8.27 -1.44
C GLU A 64 -12.13 -9.69 -1.11
N PHE A 65 -11.35 -9.87 -0.04
CA PHE A 65 -10.91 -11.21 0.37
C PHE A 65 -12.09 -12.14 0.69
N SER A 66 -13.19 -11.63 1.26
CA SER A 66 -14.38 -12.45 1.53
C SER A 66 -15.05 -13.04 0.29
N GLN A 67 -14.77 -12.48 -0.89
CA GLN A 67 -15.33 -12.93 -2.17
C GLN A 67 -14.42 -13.92 -2.91
N ARG A 68 -13.28 -14.29 -2.33
CA ARG A 68 -12.25 -15.09 -2.99
C ARG A 68 -12.05 -16.41 -2.27
N THR A 69 -11.73 -17.44 -3.04
CA THR A 69 -11.42 -18.78 -2.52
C THR A 69 -9.92 -18.90 -2.26
N ASP A 70 -9.52 -19.90 -1.47
CA ASP A 70 -8.09 -20.16 -1.24
C ASP A 70 -7.33 -20.46 -2.54
N GLY A 71 -8.00 -21.04 -3.55
CA GLY A 71 -7.41 -21.28 -4.86
C GLY A 71 -6.90 -20.00 -5.54
N TRP A 72 -7.57 -18.87 -5.32
CA TRP A 72 -7.16 -17.57 -5.85
C TRP A 72 -5.77 -17.15 -5.35
N LEU A 73 -5.39 -17.53 -4.13
CA LEU A 73 -4.07 -17.19 -3.57
C LEU A 73 -2.92 -17.79 -4.38
N TYR A 74 -3.14 -18.93 -5.03
CA TYR A 74 -2.14 -19.66 -5.78
C TYR A 74 -2.19 -19.41 -7.28
N GLU A 75 -3.07 -18.53 -7.77
CA GLU A 75 -3.09 -18.11 -9.16
C GLU A 75 -1.80 -17.37 -9.54
N ASP A 76 -1.26 -17.70 -10.71
CA ASP A 76 -0.04 -17.09 -11.24
C ASP A 76 -0.26 -15.61 -11.54
N ARG A 77 0.73 -14.79 -11.16
CA ARG A 77 0.76 -13.35 -11.35
C ARG A 77 2.15 -12.91 -11.74
N MET A 78 2.22 -11.97 -12.69
CA MET A 78 3.47 -11.27 -12.96
C MET A 78 3.62 -10.11 -11.97
N TRP A 79 4.70 -10.12 -11.20
CA TRP A 79 5.07 -9.03 -10.30
C TRP A 79 6.51 -8.59 -10.54
N ASP A 80 6.68 -7.33 -10.93
CA ASP A 80 7.99 -6.72 -11.28
C ASP A 80 8.78 -7.54 -12.32
N HIS A 81 8.11 -8.03 -13.36
CA HIS A 81 8.68 -8.90 -14.40
C HIS A 81 9.12 -10.28 -13.92
N HIS A 82 8.78 -10.66 -12.69
CA HIS A 82 9.01 -11.99 -12.14
C HIS A 82 7.69 -12.77 -12.02
N SER A 83 7.75 -14.09 -12.20
CA SER A 83 6.63 -14.97 -11.90
C SER A 83 6.39 -15.02 -10.40
N SER A 84 5.12 -14.98 -10.00
CA SER A 84 4.67 -14.87 -8.63
C SER A 84 3.23 -15.39 -8.50
N ASN A 85 2.61 -15.21 -7.33
CA ASN A 85 1.20 -15.50 -7.10
C ASN A 85 0.57 -14.47 -6.14
N ASN A 86 -0.76 -14.50 -6.04
CA ASN A 86 -1.50 -13.58 -5.17
C ASN A 86 -1.07 -13.72 -3.70
N TYR A 87 -0.74 -14.93 -3.23
CA TYR A 87 -0.27 -15.19 -1.87
C TYR A 87 0.98 -14.37 -1.54
N PHE A 88 2.02 -14.46 -2.36
CA PHE A 88 3.27 -13.74 -2.13
C PHE A 88 3.09 -12.23 -2.19
N ILE A 89 2.29 -11.75 -3.14
CA ILE A 89 1.98 -10.32 -3.28
C ILE A 89 1.31 -9.78 -2.01
N TRP A 90 0.29 -10.48 -1.49
CA TRP A 90 -0.43 -10.03 -0.28
C TRP A 90 0.36 -10.24 1.00
N PHE A 91 1.20 -11.27 1.06
CA PHE A 91 2.18 -11.43 2.13
C PHE A 91 3.15 -10.24 2.17
N HIS A 92 3.64 -9.77 1.01
CA HIS A 92 4.52 -8.60 0.94
C HIS A 92 3.82 -7.33 1.43
N VAL A 93 2.56 -7.09 1.06
CA VAL A 93 1.79 -5.92 1.55
C VAL A 93 1.72 -5.91 3.08
N PHE A 94 1.42 -7.06 3.68
CA PHE A 94 1.36 -7.20 5.13
C PHE A 94 2.73 -6.98 5.80
N GLU A 95 3.79 -7.55 5.22
CA GLU A 95 5.16 -7.43 5.71
C GLU A 95 5.66 -5.96 5.67
N ASP A 96 5.37 -5.24 4.58
CA ASP A 96 5.75 -3.83 4.41
C ASP A 96 5.03 -2.92 5.42
N GLU A 97 3.75 -3.18 5.75
CA GLU A 97 3.03 -2.47 6.81
C GLU A 97 3.72 -2.63 8.18
N ILE A 98 4.16 -3.85 8.51
CA ILE A 98 4.88 -4.13 9.76
C ILE A 98 6.21 -3.40 9.80
N ASN A 99 6.97 -3.45 8.71
CA ASN A 99 8.26 -2.75 8.59
C ASN A 99 8.11 -1.24 8.78
N HIS A 100 7.12 -0.64 8.12
CA HIS A 100 6.86 0.79 8.25
C HIS A 100 6.39 1.19 9.65
N ARG A 101 5.64 0.32 10.35
CA ARG A 101 5.36 0.52 11.78
C ARG A 101 6.62 0.53 12.64
N GLY A 102 7.62 -0.29 12.30
CA GLY A 102 8.95 -0.24 12.92
C GLY A 102 9.62 1.11 12.77
N GLN A 103 9.64 1.65 11.55
CA GLN A 103 10.21 2.98 11.25
C GLN A 103 9.50 4.10 12.01
N MET A 104 8.16 4.08 12.05
CA MET A 104 7.36 5.05 12.83
C MET A 104 7.71 5.02 14.33
N ARG A 105 7.89 3.83 14.90
CA ARG A 105 8.29 3.68 16.31
C ARG A 105 9.67 4.28 16.58
N MET A 106 10.63 4.08 15.66
CA MET A 106 11.96 4.66 15.76
C MET A 106 11.91 6.19 15.72
N ILE A 107 11.21 6.77 14.74
CA ILE A 107 11.05 8.22 14.59
C ILE A 107 10.41 8.81 15.86
N ARG A 108 9.34 8.20 16.36
CA ARG A 108 8.67 8.65 17.59
C ARG A 108 9.63 8.68 18.79
N LYS A 109 10.50 7.67 18.93
CA LYS A 109 11.50 7.60 20.01
C LYS A 109 12.59 8.65 19.87
N MET A 110 12.92 9.07 18.65
CA MET A 110 13.89 10.14 18.40
C MET A 110 13.29 11.50 18.74
N LEU A 111 12.03 11.74 18.36
CA LEU A 111 11.33 12.99 18.69
C LEU A 111 11.05 13.16 20.19
N SER A 112 10.90 12.06 20.94
CA SER A 112 10.67 12.12 22.39
C SER A 112 11.94 12.30 23.24
N LYS A 113 13.10 12.51 22.60
CA LYS A 113 14.39 12.74 23.27
C LYS A 113 14.82 14.22 23.25
N GLU A 114 14.03 15.07 22.62
CA GLU A 114 14.06 16.54 22.77
C GLU A 114 13.05 16.95 23.83
#